data_AF-A0A935ZG30-F1
#
_entry.id   AF-A0A935ZG30-F1
#
_cell.length_a   1.000
_cell.length_b   1.000
_cell.length_c   1.000
_cell.angle_alpha   90.00
_cell.angle_beta   90.00
_cell.angle_gamma   90.00
#
_symmetry.space_group_name_H-M   'P 1'
#
loop_
_entity.id
_entity.type
_entity.pdbx_description
1 polymer ?
#
loop_
_entity_poly.entity_id
_entity_poly.type
_entity_poly.pdbx_seq_one_letter_code
_entity_poly.pdbx_strand_id
1 'polypeptide(L)'
;MADTIEKKADKKGDSKAIGSGLAARIERAEASKKGQKKKSTAEIQKEIRDLSKPKEETRPPVDLKKVYLRIAGVVAVLGVVAFIVPPPYGNYAKGVFAAVLVLAVGVSIWLDRYVKKTVALGELVRGADTDEGRKEALKAISEKFGKGDTQALLARAQLEMQEDPRKAQATLESIDLDKQLAPIAGQVRAMRAMIHLTHGETAEAKPLVEKLELDKQQEPKTRVMFATVAGETWARTGQAQKALDTLDLFNPDDPEHEELRAQMWRARAFAYAALSDQKGVGRALRKLADINVQLLGMFVGQKKIHPLLEKEARQLVQKLGAMPRPKVTRVMK
;
A
#
# COMPACT_ATOMS: atom_id res chain seq x y z
N MET A 1 -48.73 -13.65 -46.72
CA MET A 1 -48.72 -12.17 -46.81
C MET A 1 -48.05 -11.68 -45.54
N ALA A 2 -46.72 -11.62 -45.56
CA ALA A 2 -45.94 -10.43 -45.94
C ALA A 2 -45.86 -9.49 -44.72
N ASP A 3 -44.78 -9.59 -43.95
CA ASP A 3 -43.57 -8.76 -44.05
C ASP A 3 -43.66 -7.57 -43.10
N THR A 4 -42.77 -7.49 -42.11
CA THR A 4 -41.85 -6.36 -41.92
C THR A 4 -40.92 -6.67 -40.74
N ILE A 5 -39.63 -6.73 -41.10
CA ILE A 5 -38.42 -6.79 -40.28
C ILE A 5 -37.99 -5.33 -39.93
N GLU A 6 -37.10 -5.19 -38.93
CA GLU A 6 -36.39 -3.99 -38.42
C GLU A 6 -37.03 -3.35 -37.15
N LYS A 7 -36.32 -3.11 -36.04
CA LYS A 7 -34.94 -2.61 -35.90
C LYS A 7 -34.34 -2.98 -34.53
N LYS A 8 -33.06 -3.38 -34.54
CA LYS A 8 -32.17 -3.44 -33.37
C LYS A 8 -31.96 -2.04 -32.78
N ALA A 9 -31.90 -1.94 -31.45
CA ALA A 9 -31.21 -0.86 -30.75
C ALA A 9 -30.38 -1.45 -29.60
N ASP A 10 -29.10 -1.63 -29.90
CA ASP A 10 -28.00 -2.02 -29.04
C ASP A 10 -27.71 -0.86 -28.06
N LYS A 11 -27.96 -1.04 -26.75
CA LYS A 11 -27.63 -0.04 -25.72
C LYS A 11 -26.33 -0.43 -25.03
N LYS A 12 -25.24 -0.32 -25.78
CA LYS A 12 -23.86 -0.44 -25.32
C LYS A 12 -23.37 0.97 -24.95
N GLY A 13 -23.63 1.39 -23.71
CA GLY A 13 -23.24 2.70 -23.19
C GLY A 13 -22.29 2.58 -21.99
N ASP A 14 -21.07 3.05 -22.19
CA ASP A 14 -20.17 3.65 -21.19
C ASP A 14 -19.61 2.79 -20.04
N SER A 15 -18.66 1.92 -20.38
CA SER A 15 -17.60 1.47 -19.45
C SER A 15 -16.20 1.62 -20.08
N LYS A 16 -15.99 2.71 -20.84
CA LYS A 16 -14.76 2.92 -21.62
C LYS A 16 -14.19 4.32 -21.42
N ALA A 17 -13.91 4.72 -20.18
CA ALA A 17 -13.24 6.00 -19.92
C ALA A 17 -12.20 6.02 -18.79
N ILE A 18 -11.97 4.93 -18.04
CA ILE A 18 -11.04 4.96 -16.89
C ILE A 18 -9.71 4.21 -17.16
N GLY A 19 -9.66 3.35 -18.20
CA GLY A 19 -8.44 2.61 -18.57
C GLY A 19 -7.60 3.22 -19.70
N SER A 20 -8.13 4.18 -20.47
CA SER A 20 -7.47 4.68 -21.69
C SER A 20 -6.32 5.66 -21.42
N GLY A 21 -6.33 6.34 -20.27
CA GLY A 21 -5.29 7.32 -19.94
C GLY A 21 -3.93 6.69 -19.64
N LEU A 22 -3.90 5.52 -19.00
CA LEU A 22 -2.65 4.85 -18.65
C LEU A 22 -2.07 4.08 -19.85
N ALA A 23 -2.92 3.40 -20.63
CA ALA A 23 -2.49 2.73 -21.86
C ALA A 23 -1.98 3.73 -22.90
N ALA A 24 -2.67 4.86 -23.11
CA ALA A 24 -2.20 5.91 -24.02
C ALA A 24 -0.97 6.67 -23.51
N ARG A 25 -0.75 6.75 -22.18
CA ARG A 25 0.48 7.31 -21.60
C ARG A 25 1.66 6.34 -21.71
N ILE A 26 1.42 5.03 -21.63
CA ILE A 26 2.43 4.00 -21.86
C ILE A 26 2.80 3.92 -23.35
N GLU A 27 1.83 3.95 -24.28
CA GLU A 27 2.11 4.03 -25.73
C GLU A 27 2.84 5.32 -26.12
N ARG A 28 2.49 6.47 -25.51
CA ARG A 28 3.26 7.72 -25.71
C ARG A 28 4.66 7.66 -25.11
N ALA A 29 4.85 6.94 -24.00
CA ALA A 29 6.16 6.69 -23.40
C ALA A 29 7.00 5.70 -24.23
N GLU A 30 6.37 4.79 -25.00
CA GLU A 30 7.05 3.94 -25.97
C GLU A 30 7.39 4.69 -27.27
N ALA A 31 6.53 5.61 -27.71
CA ALA A 31 6.79 6.49 -28.86
C ALA A 31 7.86 7.56 -28.56
N SER A 32 7.99 8.05 -27.32
CA SER A 32 9.03 9.03 -26.95
C SER A 32 10.42 8.40 -26.71
N LYS A 33 10.52 7.06 -26.63
CA LYS A 33 11.79 6.33 -26.50
C LYS A 33 12.68 6.37 -27.75
N LYS A 34 12.26 7.02 -28.85
CA LYS A 34 13.06 7.15 -30.08
C LYS A 34 14.06 8.32 -30.10
N GLY A 35 14.13 9.18 -29.07
CA GLY A 35 15.01 10.36 -29.13
C GLY A 35 15.70 10.83 -27.85
N GLN A 36 15.38 10.27 -26.67
CA GLN A 36 16.06 10.64 -25.42
C GLN A 36 17.00 9.52 -24.97
N LYS A 37 18.27 9.86 -24.67
CA LYS A 37 19.24 8.97 -24.01
C LYS A 37 18.55 8.31 -22.82
N LYS A 38 18.31 7.00 -22.91
CA LYS A 38 17.75 6.20 -21.80
C LYS A 38 18.67 6.37 -20.59
N LYS A 39 18.25 7.15 -19.59
CA LYS A 39 18.90 7.17 -18.27
C LYS A 39 19.01 5.72 -17.80
N SER A 40 20.17 5.34 -17.25
CA SER A 40 20.38 3.97 -16.78
C SER A 40 19.42 3.66 -15.62
N THR A 41 19.01 2.41 -15.43
CA THR A 41 18.16 2.01 -14.29
C THR A 41 18.75 2.46 -12.95
N ALA A 42 20.08 2.44 -12.85
CA ALA A 42 20.81 2.94 -11.68
C ALA A 42 20.67 4.46 -11.50
N GLU A 43 20.69 5.25 -12.57
CA GLU A 43 20.41 6.69 -12.53
C GLU A 43 18.96 6.98 -12.13
N ILE A 44 18.00 6.22 -12.65
CA ILE A 44 16.58 6.36 -12.29
C ILE A 44 16.37 5.99 -10.81
N GLN A 45 16.98 4.91 -10.33
CA GLN A 45 16.94 4.53 -8.92
C GLN A 45 17.56 5.61 -8.03
N LYS A 46 18.70 6.18 -8.45
CA LYS A 46 19.36 7.27 -7.73
C LYS A 46 18.50 8.53 -7.72
N GLU A 47 17.89 8.90 -8.84
CA GLU A 47 16.98 10.05 -8.95
C GLU A 47 15.72 9.84 -8.10
N ILE A 48 15.11 8.65 -8.12
CA ILE A 48 13.99 8.31 -7.24
C ILE A 48 14.43 8.41 -5.79
N ARG A 49 15.60 7.88 -5.43
CA ARG A 49 16.12 7.98 -4.07
C ARG A 49 16.36 9.44 -3.66
N ASP A 50 16.96 10.24 -4.53
CA ASP A 50 17.23 11.65 -4.26
C ASP A 50 15.95 12.50 -4.19
N LEU A 51 14.90 12.14 -4.95
CA LEU A 51 13.56 12.73 -4.86
C LEU A 51 12.75 12.21 -3.65
N SER A 52 13.09 11.02 -3.15
CA SER A 52 12.44 10.36 -2.02
C SER A 52 13.13 10.69 -0.70
N LYS A 53 14.38 11.16 -0.74
CA LYS A 53 15.01 11.84 0.39
C LYS A 53 14.08 12.99 0.77
N PRO A 54 13.61 13.05 2.02
CA PRO A 54 12.78 14.17 2.43
C PRO A 54 13.54 15.46 2.12
N LYS A 55 12.99 16.31 1.24
CA LYS A 55 13.32 17.74 1.25
C LYS A 55 13.05 18.17 2.69
N GLU A 56 14.11 18.30 3.50
CA GLU A 56 14.29 18.73 4.91
C GLU A 56 13.10 19.14 5.82
N GLU A 57 11.88 19.26 5.36
CA GLU A 57 10.68 19.01 6.14
C GLU A 57 10.47 17.50 6.32
N THR A 58 11.38 16.85 7.05
CA THR A 58 10.97 15.78 7.96
C THR A 58 9.76 16.33 8.71
N ARG A 59 8.55 15.84 8.40
CA ARG A 59 7.39 16.13 9.25
C ARG A 59 7.82 15.66 10.63
N PRO A 60 8.13 16.56 11.57
CA PRO A 60 8.50 16.13 12.90
C PRO A 60 7.32 15.31 13.42
N PRO A 61 7.53 14.35 14.34
CA PRO A 61 6.42 13.86 15.15
C PRO A 61 5.62 15.09 15.58
N VAL A 62 4.31 15.08 15.33
CA VAL A 62 3.46 16.29 15.45
C VAL A 62 3.74 16.93 16.79
N ASP A 63 4.57 17.97 16.78
CA ASP A 63 5.05 18.58 17.99
C ASP A 63 3.91 19.47 18.45
N LEU A 64 3.03 18.89 19.27
CA LEU A 64 1.79 19.52 19.69
C LEU A 64 2.07 20.91 20.27
N LYS A 65 3.21 21.09 20.96
CA LYS A 65 3.65 22.39 21.45
C LYS A 65 3.84 23.40 20.32
N LYS A 66 4.52 23.03 19.23
CA LYS A 66 4.71 23.89 18.05
C LYS A 66 3.42 24.13 17.29
N VAL A 67 2.55 23.13 17.16
CA VAL A 67 1.25 23.28 16.51
C VAL A 67 0.37 24.24 17.31
N TYR A 68 0.26 24.06 18.63
CA TYR A 68 -0.47 24.98 19.50
C TYR A 68 0.15 26.37 19.50
N LEU A 69 1.48 26.50 19.47
CA LEU A 69 2.14 27.81 19.39
C LEU A 69 1.79 28.53 18.08
N ARG A 70 1.71 27.81 16.95
CA ARG A 70 1.29 28.37 15.65
C ARG A 70 -0.18 28.79 15.66
N ILE A 71 -1.06 27.94 16.19
CA ILE A 71 -2.50 28.26 16.33
C ILE A 71 -2.67 29.48 17.24
N ALA A 72 -2.02 29.48 18.40
CA ALA A 72 -2.06 30.58 19.36
C ALA A 72 -1.51 31.88 18.76
N GLY A 73 -0.42 31.81 17.99
CA GLY A 73 0.15 32.98 17.29
C GLY A 73 -0.83 33.59 16.29
N VAL A 74 -1.48 32.77 15.45
CA VAL A 74 -2.48 33.26 14.48
C VAL A 74 -3.69 33.85 15.19
N VAL A 75 -4.20 33.18 16.23
CA VAL A 75 -5.32 33.69 17.04
C VAL A 75 -4.95 35.00 17.72
N ALA A 76 -3.76 35.12 18.29
CA ALA A 76 -3.30 36.36 18.93
C ALA A 76 -3.24 37.54 17.96
N VAL A 77 -2.69 37.33 16.75
CA VAL A 77 -2.65 38.37 15.70
C VAL A 77 -4.05 38.80 15.29
N LEU A 78 -4.96 37.86 15.04
CA LEU A 78 -6.36 38.16 14.71
C LEU A 78 -7.08 38.89 15.85
N GLY A 79 -6.78 38.54 17.11
CA GLY A 79 -7.29 39.22 18.29
C GLY A 79 -6.84 40.69 18.32
N VAL A 80 -5.54 40.95 18.18
CA VAL A 80 -4.99 42.31 18.16
C VAL A 80 -5.66 43.16 17.07
N VAL A 81 -5.79 42.63 15.85
CA VAL A 81 -6.49 43.33 14.75
C VAL A 81 -7.95 43.62 15.10
N ALA A 82 -8.68 42.67 15.68
CA ALA A 82 -10.08 42.84 16.03
C ALA A 82 -10.35 43.92 17.09
N PHE A 83 -9.38 44.20 17.98
CA PHE A 83 -9.51 45.23 19.02
C PHE A 83 -8.99 46.62 18.60
N ILE A 84 -8.21 46.72 17.52
CA ILE A 84 -7.70 48.01 16.99
C ILE A 84 -8.68 48.66 16.00
N VAL A 85 -9.49 47.87 15.29
CA VAL A 85 -10.39 48.39 14.24
C VAL A 85 -11.57 49.17 14.85
N PRO A 86 -11.82 50.44 14.46
CA PRO A 86 -12.92 51.24 14.98
C PRO A 86 -14.30 50.82 14.45
N PRO A 87 -15.41 51.23 15.09
CA PRO A 87 -16.77 51.02 14.58
C PRO A 87 -17.00 51.72 13.23
N PRO A 88 -17.87 51.16 12.34
CA PRO A 88 -18.71 49.98 12.53
C PRO A 88 -17.98 48.64 12.27
N TYR A 89 -16.85 48.65 11.57
CA TYR A 89 -16.11 47.45 11.16
C TYR A 89 -15.51 46.67 12.35
N GLY A 90 -15.19 47.34 13.45
CA GLY A 90 -14.68 46.71 14.67
C GLY A 90 -15.64 45.69 15.31
N ASN A 91 -16.96 45.90 15.20
CA ASN A 91 -17.95 44.96 15.76
C ASN A 91 -17.98 43.66 14.94
N TYR A 92 -17.88 43.75 13.62
CA TYR A 92 -17.74 42.58 12.74
C TYR A 92 -16.42 41.85 12.99
N ALA A 93 -15.31 42.58 13.16
CA ALA A 93 -14.01 41.98 13.42
C ALA A 93 -13.99 41.21 14.75
N LYS A 94 -14.61 41.73 15.81
CA LYS A 94 -14.77 41.03 17.10
C LYS A 94 -15.64 39.78 16.98
N GLY A 95 -16.72 39.84 16.20
CA GLY A 95 -17.57 38.68 15.92
C GLY A 95 -16.81 37.56 15.18
N VAL A 96 -16.05 37.91 14.14
CA VAL A 96 -15.19 36.96 13.40
C VAL A 96 -14.12 36.37 14.31
N PHE A 97 -13.47 37.19 15.14
CA PHE A 97 -12.47 36.72 16.09
C PHE A 97 -13.06 35.71 17.09
N ALA A 98 -14.24 35.98 17.66
CA ALA A 98 -14.91 35.05 18.56
C ALA A 98 -15.22 33.71 17.90
N ALA A 99 -15.69 33.72 16.63
CA ALA A 99 -15.94 32.49 15.87
C ALA A 99 -14.65 31.70 15.61
N VAL A 100 -13.56 32.37 15.21
CA VAL A 100 -12.24 31.75 15.00
C VAL A 100 -11.70 31.16 16.30
N LEU A 101 -11.88 31.85 17.43
CA LEU A 101 -11.43 31.37 18.74
C LEU A 101 -12.15 30.07 19.13
N VAL A 102 -13.48 30.01 18.96
CA VAL A 102 -14.27 28.80 19.23
C VAL A 102 -13.83 27.64 18.31
N LEU A 103 -13.61 27.90 17.02
CA LEU A 103 -13.09 26.91 16.09
C LEU A 103 -11.70 26.42 16.50
N ALA A 104 -10.80 27.32 16.90
CA ALA A 104 -9.45 26.99 17.33
C ALA A 104 -9.45 26.09 18.58
N VAL A 105 -10.32 26.37 19.56
CA VAL A 105 -10.51 25.52 20.75
C VAL A 105 -11.06 24.14 20.34
N GLY A 106 -12.08 24.11 19.47
CA GLY A 106 -12.67 22.86 18.97
C GLY A 106 -11.65 21.97 18.26
N VAL A 107 -10.87 22.54 17.33
CA VAL A 107 -9.79 21.84 16.62
C VAL A 107 -8.70 21.36 17.59
N SER A 108 -8.36 22.16 18.61
CA SER A 108 -7.33 21.81 19.59
C SER A 108 -7.74 20.59 20.44
N ILE A 109 -8.99 20.54 20.89
CA ILE A 109 -9.55 19.40 21.64
C ILE A 109 -9.62 18.15 20.74
N TRP A 110 -10.05 18.32 19.49
CA TRP A 110 -10.11 17.22 18.53
C TRP A 110 -8.72 16.65 18.23
N LEU A 111 -7.72 17.51 18.03
CA LEU A 111 -6.34 17.11 17.76
C LEU A 111 -5.72 16.34 18.93
N ASP A 112 -5.91 16.82 20.17
CA ASP A 112 -5.43 16.12 21.38
C ASP A 112 -6.03 14.71 21.48
N ARG A 113 -7.35 14.59 21.27
CA ARG A 113 -8.02 13.29 21.22
C ARG A 113 -7.49 12.38 20.12
N TYR A 114 -7.29 12.92 18.92
CA TYR A 114 -6.77 12.17 17.78
C TYR A 114 -5.35 11.63 18.02
N VAL A 115 -4.46 12.46 18.55
CA VAL A 115 -3.08 12.06 18.84
C VAL A 115 -3.03 11.02 19.95
N LYS A 116 -3.71 11.25 21.09
CA LYS A 116 -3.78 10.27 22.20
C LYS A 116 -4.28 8.92 21.73
N LYS A 117 -5.31 8.91 20.88
CA LYS A 117 -5.87 7.69 20.29
C LYS A 117 -4.86 6.96 19.39
N THR A 118 -4.15 7.70 18.55
CA THR A 118 -3.15 7.12 17.63
C THR A 118 -1.95 6.55 18.40
N VAL A 119 -1.50 7.24 19.45
CA VAL A 119 -0.44 6.76 20.36
C VAL A 119 -0.89 5.48 21.07
N ALA A 120 -2.10 5.48 21.65
CA ALA A 120 -2.64 4.29 22.32
C ALA A 120 -2.76 3.08 21.39
N LEU A 121 -3.20 3.26 20.13
CA LEU A 121 -3.20 2.19 19.13
C LEU A 121 -1.77 1.72 18.82
N GLY A 122 -0.84 2.66 18.63
CA GLY A 122 0.56 2.35 18.34
C GLY A 122 1.25 1.56 19.47
N GLU A 123 0.99 1.92 20.72
CA GLU A 123 1.51 1.20 21.90
C GLU A 123 0.94 -0.22 21.98
N LEU A 124 -0.35 -0.41 21.72
CA LEU A 124 -0.98 -1.74 21.69
C LEU A 124 -0.36 -2.62 20.60
N VAL A 125 -0.14 -2.10 19.40
CA VAL A 125 0.47 -2.86 18.31
C VAL A 125 1.95 -3.14 18.59
N ARG A 126 2.68 -2.19 19.15
CA ARG A 126 4.11 -2.35 19.47
C ARG A 126 4.36 -3.32 20.62
N GLY A 127 3.44 -3.44 21.58
CA GLY A 127 3.55 -4.39 22.69
C GLY A 127 3.13 -5.83 22.33
N ALA A 128 2.64 -6.06 21.11
CA ALA A 128 2.05 -7.33 20.68
C ALA A 128 3.07 -8.32 20.07
N ASP A 129 4.30 -8.34 20.58
CA ASP A 129 5.38 -9.20 20.05
C ASP A 129 5.26 -10.67 20.48
N THR A 130 4.39 -10.97 21.44
CA THR A 130 4.07 -12.34 21.90
C THR A 130 2.64 -12.73 21.54
N ASP A 131 2.35 -14.02 21.44
CA ASP A 131 1.00 -14.51 21.15
C ASP A 131 -0.03 -14.06 22.22
N GLU A 132 0.38 -13.96 23.48
CA GLU A 132 -0.45 -13.46 24.58
C GLU A 132 -0.66 -11.94 24.45
N GLY A 133 0.41 -11.17 24.24
CA GLY A 133 0.33 -9.72 24.04
C GLY A 133 -0.51 -9.34 22.81
N ARG A 134 -0.47 -10.15 21.76
CA ARG A 134 -1.31 -9.97 20.56
C ARG A 134 -2.79 -10.19 20.86
N LYS A 135 -3.15 -11.23 21.61
CA LYS A 135 -4.54 -11.48 22.02
C LYS A 135 -5.07 -10.34 22.91
N GLU A 136 -4.25 -9.87 23.84
CA GLU A 136 -4.58 -8.72 24.69
C GLU A 136 -4.77 -7.44 23.87
N ALA A 137 -3.86 -7.16 22.93
CA ALA A 137 -3.97 -6.01 22.04
C ALA A 137 -5.23 -6.09 21.18
N LEU A 138 -5.56 -7.25 20.61
CA LEU A 138 -6.79 -7.46 19.83
C LEU A 138 -8.06 -7.22 20.66
N LYS A 139 -8.06 -7.70 21.91
CA LYS A 139 -9.15 -7.46 22.86
C LYS A 139 -9.27 -5.97 23.20
N ALA A 140 -8.16 -5.33 23.55
CA ALA A 140 -8.11 -3.90 23.87
C ALA A 140 -8.55 -3.02 22.69
N ILE A 141 -8.14 -3.36 21.46
CA ILE A 141 -8.58 -2.66 20.25
C ILE A 141 -10.10 -2.78 20.08
N SER A 142 -10.65 -3.98 20.31
CA SER A 142 -12.09 -4.25 20.15
C SER A 142 -12.97 -3.58 21.22
N GLU A 143 -12.45 -3.41 22.44
CA GLU A 143 -13.17 -2.81 23.57
C GLU A 143 -13.04 -1.27 23.60
N LYS A 144 -11.83 -0.74 23.35
CA LYS A 144 -11.51 0.68 23.56
C LYS A 144 -11.74 1.54 22.32
N PHE A 145 -11.88 0.95 21.14
CA PHE A 145 -12.02 1.68 19.88
C PHE A 145 -13.31 1.32 19.16
N GLY A 146 -13.87 2.29 18.43
CA GLY A 146 -15.15 2.11 17.75
C GLY A 146 -15.05 1.11 16.60
N LYS A 147 -16.11 0.32 16.38
CA LYS A 147 -16.17 -0.69 15.30
C LYS A 147 -16.01 -0.12 13.89
N GLY A 148 -16.28 1.17 13.69
CA GLY A 148 -16.09 1.87 12.41
C GLY A 148 -14.79 2.67 12.30
N ASP A 149 -13.91 2.59 13.29
CA ASP A 149 -12.66 3.32 13.29
C ASP A 149 -11.62 2.65 12.39
N THR A 150 -11.38 3.22 11.22
CA THR A 150 -10.47 2.68 10.22
C THR A 150 -9.04 2.48 10.75
N GLN A 151 -8.55 3.34 11.64
CA GLN A 151 -7.20 3.17 12.20
C GLN A 151 -7.14 1.98 13.14
N ALA A 152 -8.16 1.78 13.97
CA ALA A 152 -8.29 0.61 14.83
C ALA A 152 -8.46 -0.68 14.00
N LEU A 153 -9.25 -0.64 12.92
CA LEU A 153 -9.42 -1.78 12.02
C LEU A 153 -8.12 -2.14 11.28
N LEU A 154 -7.34 -1.14 10.85
CA LEU A 154 -6.00 -1.36 10.26
C LEU A 154 -5.03 -1.98 11.26
N ALA A 155 -4.95 -1.43 12.48
CA ALA A 155 -4.10 -1.97 13.55
C ALA A 155 -4.51 -3.42 13.88
N ARG A 156 -5.81 -3.67 14.02
CA ARG A 156 -6.36 -5.01 14.25
C ARG A 156 -5.99 -5.96 13.12
N ALA A 157 -6.14 -5.56 11.86
CA ALA A 157 -5.79 -6.38 10.72
C ALA A 157 -4.28 -6.70 10.67
N GLN A 158 -3.42 -5.75 11.05
CA GLN A 158 -1.96 -6.00 11.12
C GLN A 158 -1.62 -7.09 12.14
N LEU A 159 -2.29 -7.10 13.29
CA LEU A 159 -2.12 -8.13 14.31
C LEU A 159 -2.71 -9.46 13.83
N GLU A 160 -3.94 -9.45 13.31
CA GLU A 160 -4.61 -10.66 12.78
C GLU A 160 -3.80 -11.31 11.65
N MET A 161 -3.08 -10.53 10.83
CA MET A 161 -2.30 -11.05 9.70
C MET A 161 -1.18 -11.99 10.14
N GLN A 162 -0.69 -11.88 11.37
CA GLN A 162 0.33 -12.78 11.92
C GLN A 162 -0.25 -14.16 12.29
N GLU A 163 -1.52 -14.24 12.67
CA GLU A 163 -2.19 -15.47 13.10
C GLU A 163 -3.02 -16.10 11.97
N ASP A 164 -3.93 -15.31 11.42
CA ASP A 164 -4.89 -15.72 10.41
C ASP A 164 -5.05 -14.59 9.36
N PRO A 165 -4.34 -14.71 8.23
CA PRO A 165 -4.47 -13.78 7.12
C PRO A 165 -5.91 -13.63 6.59
N ARG A 166 -6.78 -14.64 6.73
CA ARG A 166 -8.19 -14.54 6.29
C ARG A 166 -9.02 -13.72 7.26
N LYS A 167 -8.76 -13.84 8.55
CA LYS A 167 -9.39 -12.97 9.55
C LYS A 167 -9.01 -11.51 9.32
N ALA A 168 -7.72 -11.24 9.07
CA ALA A 168 -7.24 -9.91 8.71
C ALA A 168 -7.93 -9.38 7.44
N GLN A 169 -8.11 -10.23 6.44
CA GLN A 169 -8.80 -9.88 5.20
C GLN A 169 -10.25 -9.44 5.48
N ALA A 170 -11.00 -10.21 6.27
CA ALA A 170 -12.38 -9.87 6.64
C ALA A 170 -12.44 -8.52 7.39
N THR A 171 -11.49 -8.25 8.28
CA THR A 171 -11.37 -6.96 8.97
C THR A 171 -11.10 -5.83 7.98
N LEU A 172 -10.18 -6.00 7.02
CA LEU A 172 -9.89 -4.99 5.99
C LEU A 172 -11.07 -4.78 5.03
N GLU A 173 -11.87 -5.82 4.74
CA GLU A 173 -13.06 -5.75 3.90
C GLU A 173 -14.22 -4.99 4.57
N SER A 174 -14.25 -4.95 5.90
CA SER A 174 -15.23 -4.16 6.65
C SER A 174 -15.02 -2.64 6.52
N ILE A 175 -13.85 -2.21 6.03
CA ILE A 175 -13.52 -0.80 5.82
C ILE A 175 -14.18 -0.31 4.53
N ASP A 176 -15.11 0.63 4.67
CA ASP A 176 -15.72 1.35 3.55
C ASP A 176 -14.67 2.28 2.91
N LEU A 177 -14.11 1.84 1.78
CA LEU A 177 -13.04 2.53 1.06
C LEU A 177 -13.49 3.87 0.44
N ASP A 178 -14.77 4.05 0.17
CA ASP A 178 -15.30 5.26 -0.48
C ASP A 178 -15.41 6.42 0.50
N LYS A 179 -15.44 6.12 1.80
CA LYS A 179 -15.40 7.10 2.90
C LYS A 179 -13.98 7.42 3.39
N GLN A 180 -12.95 6.76 2.84
CA GLN A 180 -11.58 6.98 3.25
C GLN A 180 -10.84 7.96 2.37
N LEU A 181 -9.89 8.66 2.97
CA LEU A 181 -8.90 9.44 2.22
C LEU A 181 -8.08 8.51 1.32
N ALA A 182 -7.74 8.98 0.12
CA ALA A 182 -7.07 8.18 -0.90
C ALA A 182 -5.81 7.42 -0.41
N PRO A 183 -4.91 7.99 0.43
CA PRO A 183 -3.76 7.25 0.97
C PRO A 183 -4.16 6.06 1.85
N ILE A 184 -5.16 6.24 2.72
CA ILE A 184 -5.67 5.19 3.60
C ILE A 184 -6.37 4.10 2.77
N ALA A 185 -7.21 4.51 1.82
CA ALA A 185 -7.86 3.56 0.91
C ALA A 185 -6.82 2.76 0.11
N GLY A 186 -5.75 3.40 -0.33
CA GLY A 186 -4.62 2.76 -1.00
C GLY A 186 -3.94 1.72 -0.12
N GLN A 187 -3.67 2.04 1.16
CA GLN A 187 -3.05 1.12 2.10
C GLN A 187 -3.92 -0.12 2.32
N VAL A 188 -5.22 0.06 2.54
CA VAL A 188 -6.17 -1.05 2.70
C VAL A 188 -6.21 -1.92 1.44
N ARG A 189 -6.25 -1.32 0.24
CA ARG A 189 -6.21 -2.06 -1.04
C ARG A 189 -4.92 -2.86 -1.18
N ALA A 190 -3.77 -2.28 -0.86
CA ALA A 190 -2.48 -2.96 -0.94
C ALA A 190 -2.40 -4.16 0.03
N MET A 191 -2.86 -3.98 1.27
CA MET A 191 -2.90 -5.06 2.27
C MET A 191 -3.84 -6.20 1.85
N ARG A 192 -5.06 -5.87 1.38
CA ARG A 192 -6.01 -6.87 0.86
C ARG A 192 -5.44 -7.63 -0.34
N ALA A 193 -4.84 -6.91 -1.30
CA ALA A 193 -4.21 -7.52 -2.46
C ALA A 193 -3.07 -8.46 -2.05
N MET A 194 -2.24 -8.07 -1.09
CA MET A 194 -1.16 -8.90 -0.56
C MET A 194 -1.66 -10.22 0.05
N ILE A 195 -2.78 -10.18 0.79
CA ILE A 195 -3.39 -11.40 1.35
C ILE A 195 -3.90 -12.31 0.22
N HIS A 196 -4.64 -11.77 -0.74
CA HIS A 196 -5.09 -12.52 -1.92
C HIS A 196 -3.92 -13.14 -2.69
N LEU A 197 -2.83 -12.40 -2.90
CA LEU A 197 -1.63 -12.90 -3.56
C LEU A 197 -1.00 -14.08 -2.79
N THR A 198 -0.99 -14.03 -1.46
CA THR A 198 -0.48 -15.12 -0.61
C THR A 198 -1.29 -16.40 -0.77
N HIS A 199 -2.58 -16.29 -1.06
CA HIS A 199 -3.45 -17.44 -1.34
C HIS A 199 -3.56 -17.81 -2.83
N GLY A 200 -2.89 -17.08 -3.72
CA GLY A 200 -2.98 -17.30 -5.17
C GLY A 200 -4.28 -16.83 -5.82
N GLU A 201 -5.01 -15.93 -5.17
CA GLU A 201 -6.26 -15.31 -5.64
C GLU A 201 -5.97 -14.08 -6.48
N THR A 202 -5.24 -14.27 -7.58
CA THR A 202 -4.78 -13.17 -8.44
C THR A 202 -5.93 -12.38 -9.08
N ALA A 203 -7.08 -13.03 -9.30
CA ALA A 203 -8.29 -12.40 -9.80
C ALA A 203 -8.85 -11.34 -8.83
N GLU A 204 -8.81 -11.61 -7.52
CA GLU A 204 -9.28 -10.70 -6.47
C GLU A 204 -8.27 -9.58 -6.18
N ALA A 205 -6.97 -9.89 -6.28
CA ALA A 205 -5.92 -8.89 -6.11
C ALA A 205 -5.91 -7.82 -7.22
N LYS A 206 -6.25 -8.21 -8.45
CA LYS A 206 -6.19 -7.32 -9.63
C LYS A 206 -7.03 -6.03 -9.50
N PRO A 207 -8.35 -6.08 -9.22
CA PRO A 207 -9.16 -4.87 -9.13
C PRO A 207 -8.76 -3.94 -7.97
N LEU A 208 -8.11 -4.47 -6.92
CA LEU A 208 -7.57 -3.67 -5.82
C LEU A 208 -6.36 -2.86 -6.27
N VAL A 209 -5.43 -3.51 -6.98
CA VAL A 209 -4.20 -2.89 -7.49
C VAL A 209 -4.48 -1.87 -8.60
N GLU A 210 -5.48 -2.11 -9.44
CA GLU A 210 -5.86 -1.17 -10.51
C GLU A 210 -6.31 0.21 -10.00
N LYS A 211 -6.72 0.29 -8.72
CA LYS A 211 -7.10 1.53 -8.04
C LYS A 211 -5.99 2.12 -7.16
N LEU A 212 -4.78 1.56 -7.18
CA LEU A 212 -3.64 2.11 -6.44
C LEU A 212 -3.00 3.29 -7.19
N GLU A 213 -2.81 4.39 -6.48
CA GLU A 213 -2.15 5.58 -6.99
C GLU A 213 -0.67 5.55 -6.59
N LEU A 214 0.18 4.95 -7.43
CA LEU A 214 1.62 4.76 -7.15
C LEU A 214 2.41 6.08 -7.15
N ASP A 215 2.01 7.02 -8.00
CA ASP A 215 2.69 8.31 -8.22
C ASP A 215 2.36 9.37 -7.17
N LYS A 216 1.25 9.18 -6.43
CA LYS A 216 0.78 10.12 -5.40
C LYS A 216 1.24 9.80 -3.98
N GLN A 217 1.96 8.70 -3.76
CA GLN A 217 2.43 8.31 -2.43
C GLN A 217 3.61 9.15 -1.99
N GLN A 218 3.42 10.03 -1.01
CA GLN A 218 4.50 10.88 -0.48
C GLN A 218 5.53 10.09 0.33
N GLU A 219 5.10 9.04 1.03
CA GLU A 219 5.96 8.26 1.91
C GLU A 219 6.72 7.17 1.10
N PRO A 220 8.07 7.16 1.11
CA PRO A 220 8.86 6.27 0.26
C PRO A 220 8.59 4.78 0.49
N LYS A 221 8.48 4.33 1.75
CA LYS A 221 8.27 2.91 2.07
C LYS A 221 6.91 2.42 1.57
N THR A 222 5.87 3.24 1.70
CA THR A 222 4.52 3.00 1.20
C THR A 222 4.51 2.90 -0.33
N ARG A 223 5.26 3.79 -1.01
CA ARG A 223 5.41 3.74 -2.46
C ARG A 223 6.05 2.43 -2.93
N VAL A 224 7.13 2.01 -2.27
CA VAL A 224 7.83 0.74 -2.55
C VAL A 224 6.90 -0.45 -2.29
N MET A 225 6.18 -0.44 -1.17
CA MET A 225 5.20 -1.48 -0.83
C MET A 225 4.11 -1.58 -1.91
N PHE A 226 3.52 -0.45 -2.33
CA PHE A 226 2.48 -0.45 -3.36
C PHE A 226 3.02 -0.93 -4.70
N ALA A 227 4.20 -0.48 -5.10
CA ALA A 227 4.87 -0.92 -6.33
C ALA A 227 5.17 -2.43 -6.30
N THR A 228 5.56 -2.96 -5.13
CA THR A 228 5.86 -4.38 -4.94
C THR A 228 4.60 -5.24 -5.07
N VAL A 229 3.53 -4.88 -4.38
CA VAL A 229 2.24 -5.58 -4.45
C VAL A 229 1.66 -5.49 -5.87
N ALA A 230 1.66 -4.28 -6.46
CA ALA A 230 1.18 -4.06 -7.80
C ALA A 230 1.97 -4.86 -8.84
N GLY A 231 3.31 -4.85 -8.71
CA GLY A 231 4.21 -5.61 -9.57
C GLY A 231 3.95 -7.11 -9.51
N GLU A 232 3.82 -7.70 -8.31
CA GLU A 232 3.48 -9.13 -8.20
C GLU A 232 2.11 -9.42 -8.86
N THR A 233 1.08 -8.60 -8.59
CA THR A 233 -0.23 -8.79 -9.20
C THR A 233 -0.18 -8.71 -10.72
N TRP A 234 0.49 -7.70 -11.29
CA TRP A 234 0.63 -7.55 -12.73
C TRP A 234 1.41 -8.70 -13.36
N ALA A 235 2.51 -9.14 -12.75
CA ALA A 235 3.28 -10.29 -13.21
C ALA A 235 2.42 -11.55 -13.29
N ARG A 236 1.55 -11.78 -12.30
CA ARG A 236 0.70 -12.97 -12.21
C ARG A 236 -0.62 -12.86 -12.98
N THR A 237 -0.88 -11.73 -13.64
CA THR A 237 -2.11 -11.46 -14.40
C THR A 237 -1.85 -11.02 -15.86
N GLY A 238 -0.63 -11.27 -16.36
CA GLY A 238 -0.28 -11.07 -17.77
C GLY A 238 0.32 -9.72 -18.13
N GLN A 239 0.58 -8.83 -17.16
CA GLN A 239 1.24 -7.54 -17.35
C GLN A 239 2.71 -7.57 -16.86
N ALA A 240 3.44 -8.62 -17.25
CA ALA A 240 4.76 -8.92 -16.68
C ALA A 240 5.83 -7.87 -17.01
N GLN A 241 5.81 -7.28 -18.22
CA GLN A 241 6.78 -6.23 -18.56
C GLN A 241 6.55 -4.98 -17.71
N LYS A 242 5.28 -4.53 -17.59
CA LYS A 242 4.89 -3.42 -16.71
C LYS A 242 5.30 -3.69 -15.26
N ALA A 243 5.12 -4.92 -14.79
CA ALA A 243 5.56 -5.32 -13.45
C ALA A 243 7.07 -5.14 -13.29
N LEU A 244 7.87 -5.68 -14.21
CA LEU A 244 9.33 -5.60 -14.13
C LEU A 244 9.81 -4.14 -14.21
N ASP A 245 9.31 -3.37 -15.19
CA ASP A 245 9.64 -1.95 -15.37
C ASP A 245 9.36 -1.13 -14.10
N THR A 246 8.27 -1.45 -13.39
CA THR A 246 7.89 -0.77 -12.14
C THR A 246 8.76 -1.22 -10.96
N LEU A 247 9.02 -2.53 -10.84
CA LEU A 247 9.83 -3.08 -9.75
C LEU A 247 11.28 -2.58 -9.85
N ASP A 248 11.83 -2.45 -11.06
CA ASP A 248 13.20 -2.00 -11.31
C ASP A 248 13.48 -0.55 -10.91
N LEU A 249 12.44 0.24 -10.62
CA LEU A 249 12.57 1.57 -10.03
C LEU A 249 13.11 1.56 -8.58
N PHE A 250 13.03 0.42 -7.88
CA PHE A 250 13.35 0.32 -6.45
C PHE A 250 14.35 -0.80 -6.18
N ASN A 251 15.52 -0.50 -5.63
CA ASN A 251 16.54 -1.52 -5.33
C ASN A 251 16.20 -2.30 -4.04
N PRO A 252 15.96 -3.63 -4.06
CA PRO A 252 15.68 -4.42 -2.85
C PRO A 252 16.82 -4.45 -1.84
N ASP A 253 18.05 -4.30 -2.32
CA ASP A 253 19.25 -4.38 -1.49
C ASP A 253 19.58 -3.02 -0.84
N ASP A 254 18.78 -1.98 -1.08
CA ASP A 254 18.89 -0.72 -0.34
C ASP A 254 18.55 -0.98 1.15
N PRO A 255 19.36 -0.50 2.11
CA PRO A 255 19.05 -0.61 3.54
C PRO A 255 17.67 -0.08 3.91
N GLU A 256 17.17 0.96 3.22
CA GLU A 256 15.84 1.54 3.48
C GLU A 256 14.68 0.57 3.17
N HIS A 257 14.95 -0.51 2.43
CA HIS A 257 13.95 -1.51 2.03
C HIS A 257 14.09 -2.84 2.76
N GLU A 258 14.92 -2.93 3.81
CA GLU A 258 15.21 -4.18 4.50
C GLU A 258 13.97 -5.00 4.86
N GLU A 259 12.96 -4.37 5.45
CA GLU A 259 11.70 -5.02 5.84
C GLU A 259 10.88 -5.56 4.65
N LEU A 260 11.01 -4.94 3.48
CA LEU A 260 10.29 -5.31 2.25
C LEU A 260 11.13 -6.18 1.31
N ARG A 261 12.42 -6.35 1.59
CA ARG A 261 13.41 -6.99 0.70
C ARG A 261 12.95 -8.35 0.21
N ALA A 262 12.48 -9.20 1.11
CA ALA A 262 11.96 -10.53 0.76
C ALA A 262 10.75 -10.43 -0.18
N GLN A 263 9.80 -9.54 0.10
CA GLN A 263 8.62 -9.35 -0.74
C GLN A 263 8.98 -8.76 -2.11
N MET A 264 9.95 -7.85 -2.17
CA MET A 264 10.46 -7.26 -3.42
C MET A 264 11.14 -8.30 -4.32
N TRP A 265 11.93 -9.20 -3.75
CA TRP A 265 12.54 -10.29 -4.51
C TRP A 265 11.51 -11.34 -4.94
N ARG A 266 10.51 -11.63 -4.10
CA ARG A 266 9.36 -12.48 -4.47
C ARG A 266 8.60 -11.91 -5.67
N ALA A 267 8.24 -10.62 -5.64
CA ALA A 267 7.51 -9.98 -6.74
C ALA A 267 8.31 -10.06 -8.06
N ARG A 268 9.63 -9.83 -7.99
CA ARG A 268 10.53 -9.98 -9.14
C ARG A 268 10.62 -11.41 -9.64
N ALA A 269 10.65 -12.41 -8.76
CA ALA A 269 10.68 -13.80 -9.18
C ALA A 269 9.46 -14.15 -10.05
N PHE A 270 8.26 -13.66 -9.69
CA PHE A 270 7.07 -13.78 -10.54
C PHE A 270 7.20 -13.00 -11.85
N ALA A 271 7.71 -11.77 -11.83
CA ALA A 271 7.87 -10.95 -13.03
C ALA A 271 8.86 -11.58 -14.04
N TYR A 272 10.04 -12.01 -13.57
CA TYR A 272 11.03 -12.70 -14.40
C TYR A 272 10.49 -14.03 -14.95
N ALA A 273 9.78 -14.80 -14.12
CA ALA A 273 9.20 -16.07 -14.56
C ALA A 273 8.17 -15.86 -15.67
N ALA A 274 7.28 -14.87 -15.52
CA ALA A 274 6.27 -14.54 -16.52
C ALA A 274 6.88 -13.98 -17.82
N LEU A 275 8.10 -13.45 -17.79
CA LEU A 275 8.87 -13.03 -18.95
C LEU A 275 9.81 -14.14 -19.48
N SER A 276 9.76 -15.34 -18.91
CA SER A 276 10.67 -16.46 -19.23
C SER A 276 12.17 -16.12 -19.06
N ASP A 277 12.51 -15.14 -18.22
CA ASP A 277 13.89 -14.79 -17.89
C ASP A 277 14.45 -15.73 -16.81
N GLN A 278 15.03 -16.84 -17.26
CA GLN A 278 15.63 -17.85 -16.38
C GLN A 278 16.74 -17.26 -15.49
N LYS A 279 17.55 -16.34 -16.03
CA LYS A 279 18.66 -15.73 -15.27
C LYS A 279 18.10 -14.81 -14.18
N GLY A 280 17.06 -14.05 -14.50
CA GLY A 280 16.33 -13.22 -13.55
C GLY A 280 15.68 -14.03 -12.43
N VAL A 281 14.98 -15.12 -12.78
CA VAL A 281 14.40 -16.06 -11.80
C VAL A 281 15.47 -16.62 -10.88
N GLY A 282 16.55 -17.18 -11.44
CA GLY A 282 17.64 -17.75 -10.65
C GLY A 282 18.35 -16.72 -9.76
N ARG A 283 18.42 -15.45 -10.16
CA ARG A 283 18.93 -14.35 -9.32
C ARG A 283 17.98 -14.06 -8.16
N ALA A 284 16.70 -13.86 -8.44
CA ALA A 284 15.70 -13.54 -7.42
C ALA A 284 15.57 -14.66 -6.37
N LEU A 285 15.56 -15.92 -6.81
CA LEU A 285 15.51 -17.07 -5.90
C LEU A 285 16.76 -17.19 -5.03
N ARG A 286 17.96 -16.97 -5.56
CA ARG A 286 19.18 -16.95 -4.74
C ARG A 286 19.13 -15.86 -3.68
N LYS A 287 18.71 -14.64 -4.06
CA LYS A 287 18.52 -13.54 -3.11
C LYS A 287 17.52 -13.87 -2.00
N LEU A 288 16.43 -14.59 -2.31
CA LEU A 288 15.51 -15.10 -1.29
C LEU A 288 16.15 -16.15 -0.39
N ALA A 289 16.95 -17.05 -0.96
CA ALA A 289 17.67 -18.08 -0.20
C ALA A 289 18.71 -17.47 0.76
N ASP A 290 19.41 -16.41 0.33
CA ASP A 290 20.37 -15.66 1.14
C ASP A 290 19.70 -15.00 2.35
N ILE A 291 18.44 -14.58 2.23
CA ILE A 291 17.64 -14.05 3.35
C ILE A 291 17.22 -15.20 4.26
N ASN A 292 16.52 -16.20 3.70
CA ASN A 292 16.12 -17.41 4.38
C ASN A 292 15.68 -18.47 3.36
N VAL A 293 16.33 -19.62 3.35
CA VAL A 293 16.05 -20.73 2.42
C VAL A 293 14.58 -21.20 2.47
N GLN A 294 13.91 -21.06 3.62
CA GLN A 294 12.48 -21.43 3.76
C GLN A 294 11.56 -20.57 2.90
N LEU A 295 11.97 -19.36 2.51
CA LEU A 295 11.21 -18.51 1.60
C LEU A 295 11.03 -19.15 0.22
N LEU A 296 11.93 -20.05 -0.18
CA LEU A 296 11.78 -20.80 -1.44
C LEU A 296 10.60 -21.77 -1.41
N GLY A 297 10.21 -22.24 -0.22
CA GLY A 297 9.10 -23.17 -0.03
C GLY A 297 7.77 -22.62 -0.56
N MET A 298 7.62 -21.29 -0.65
CA MET A 298 6.41 -20.68 -1.19
C MET A 298 6.18 -20.92 -2.69
N PHE A 299 7.22 -21.30 -3.43
CA PHE A 299 7.13 -21.58 -4.87
C PHE A 299 7.03 -23.07 -5.19
N VAL A 300 7.14 -23.94 -4.18
CA VAL A 300 7.21 -25.39 -4.36
C VAL A 300 5.88 -26.02 -3.93
N GLY A 301 5.20 -26.71 -4.86
CA GLY A 301 3.98 -27.46 -4.54
C GLY A 301 2.77 -26.58 -4.19
N GLN A 302 2.83 -25.28 -4.50
CA GLN A 302 1.70 -24.37 -4.37
C GLN A 302 0.89 -24.31 -5.66
N LYS A 303 -0.43 -24.16 -5.51
CA LYS A 303 -1.34 -23.97 -6.66
C LYS A 303 -1.06 -22.60 -7.30
N LYS A 304 -1.15 -22.53 -8.63
CA LYS A 304 -1.04 -21.28 -9.42
C LYS A 304 0.34 -20.58 -9.31
N ILE A 305 1.41 -21.35 -9.16
CA ILE A 305 2.79 -20.88 -9.37
C ILE A 305 3.18 -21.07 -10.84
N HIS A 306 4.00 -20.17 -11.37
CA HIS A 306 4.49 -20.27 -12.73
C HIS A 306 5.39 -21.53 -12.87
N PRO A 307 5.20 -22.39 -13.89
CA PRO A 307 5.94 -23.66 -14.00
C PRO A 307 7.45 -23.50 -14.00
N LEU A 308 7.98 -22.47 -14.67
CA LEU A 308 9.40 -22.15 -14.65
C LEU A 308 9.90 -21.80 -13.24
N LEU A 309 9.14 -21.00 -12.50
CA LEU A 309 9.50 -20.56 -11.15
C LEU A 309 9.52 -21.73 -10.18
N GLU A 310 8.52 -22.61 -10.26
CA GLU A 310 8.47 -23.81 -9.43
C GLU A 310 9.63 -24.76 -9.73
N LYS A 311 9.96 -24.98 -11.01
CA LYS A 311 11.10 -25.83 -11.40
C LYS A 311 12.42 -25.31 -10.83
N GLU A 312 12.71 -24.03 -11.04
CA GLU A 312 13.95 -23.41 -10.55
C GLU A 312 14.02 -23.40 -9.01
N ALA A 313 12.91 -23.09 -8.34
CA ALA A 313 12.84 -23.13 -6.88
C ALA A 313 13.07 -24.55 -6.34
N ARG A 314 12.45 -25.57 -6.93
CA ARG A 314 12.67 -26.98 -6.55
C ARG A 314 14.13 -27.38 -6.72
N GLN A 315 14.75 -27.04 -7.83
CA GLN A 315 16.16 -27.34 -8.07
C GLN A 315 17.08 -26.65 -7.05
N LEU A 316 16.82 -25.38 -6.74
CA LEU A 316 17.63 -24.64 -5.76
C LEU A 316 17.48 -25.21 -4.35
N VAL A 317 16.25 -25.51 -3.94
CA VAL A 317 15.96 -26.15 -2.64
C VAL A 317 16.64 -27.51 -2.52
N GLN A 318 16.62 -28.33 -3.58
CA GLN A 318 17.33 -29.62 -3.61
C GLN A 318 18.84 -29.44 -3.43
N LYS A 319 19.44 -28.49 -4.13
CA LYS A 319 20.89 -28.19 -4.02
C LYS A 319 21.28 -27.72 -2.61
N LEU A 320 20.37 -27.01 -1.92
CA LEU A 320 20.61 -26.48 -0.57
C LEU A 320 20.21 -27.46 0.55
N GLY A 321 19.72 -28.66 0.23
CA GLY A 321 19.32 -29.67 1.23
C GLY A 321 18.08 -29.28 2.05
N ALA A 322 17.29 -28.30 1.60
CA ALA A 322 16.20 -27.70 2.38
C ALA A 322 14.79 -28.12 1.91
N MET A 323 14.66 -29.32 1.32
CA MET A 323 13.40 -29.79 0.74
C MET A 323 12.24 -29.76 1.75
N PRO A 324 11.12 -29.08 1.43
CA PRO A 324 9.90 -29.16 2.21
C PRO A 324 9.45 -30.62 2.31
N ARG A 325 9.23 -31.11 3.53
CA ARG A 325 8.72 -32.47 3.74
C ARG A 325 7.31 -32.59 3.13
N PRO A 326 7.02 -33.60 2.31
CA PRO A 326 5.68 -33.79 1.77
C PRO A 326 4.67 -33.98 2.91
N LYS A 327 3.56 -33.24 2.88
CA LYS A 327 2.42 -33.48 3.79
C LYS A 327 1.78 -34.80 3.38
N VAL A 328 1.99 -35.86 4.16
CA VAL A 328 1.32 -37.14 3.97
C VAL A 328 -0.15 -36.97 4.37
N THR A 329 -1.03 -36.78 3.39
CA THR A 329 -2.48 -36.86 3.63
C THR A 329 -2.79 -38.33 3.90
N ARG A 330 -2.90 -38.71 5.17
CA ARG A 330 -3.37 -40.05 5.56
C ARG A 330 -4.82 -40.17 5.13
N VAL A 331 -5.06 -40.75 3.95
CA VAL A 331 -6.39 -41.20 3.56
C VAL A 331 -6.73 -42.34 4.51
N MET A 332 -7.53 -42.06 5.54
CA MET A 332 -8.17 -43.12 6.31
C MET A 332 -9.22 -43.73 5.37
N LYS A 333 -8.94 -44.95 4.90
CA LYS A 333 -9.93 -45.83 4.29
C LYS A 333 -10.66 -46.58 5.40
#